data_AF-A0A0S2ZNR2-F1
#
_entry.id   AF-A0A0S2ZNR2-F1
#
_cell.length_a   1.000
_cell.length_b   1.000
_cell.length_c   1.000
_cell.angle_alpha   90.00
_cell.angle_beta   90.00
_cell.angle_gamma   90.00
#
_symmetry.space_group_name_H-M   'P 1'
#
loop_
_entity.id
_entity.type
_entity.pdbx_description
1 polymer ?
#
loop_
_entity_poly.entity_id
_entity_poly.type
_entity_poly.pdbx_seq_one_letter_code
_entity_poly.pdbx_strand_id
1 'polypeptide(L)'
;MYTSMIFIMIIIMFIMLVVTISLLKRKNWKCFYIEDEILYIPSLFVVKIPLSDIRNIEFKTFRSRGSYSGKIMVNLKNAKVIKRYFQTSQVAFFVSEQMVLAEIEKLTPILKKYYIPYTINK
;
A
#
# COMPACT_ATOMS: atom_id res chain seq x y z
N MET A 1 32.85 -23.78 -12.43
CA MET A 1 31.59 -24.01 -11.66
C MET A 1 31.51 -23.16 -10.40
N TYR A 2 32.55 -23.09 -9.56
CA TYR A 2 32.54 -22.28 -8.33
C TYR A 2 32.35 -20.77 -8.53
N THR A 3 32.98 -20.17 -9.55
CA THR A 3 32.84 -18.74 -9.85
C THR A 3 31.40 -18.34 -10.20
N SER A 4 30.68 -19.19 -10.94
CA SER A 4 29.26 -19.01 -11.26
C SER A 4 28.37 -19.13 -10.00
N MET A 5 28.64 -20.11 -9.12
CA MET A 5 27.94 -20.24 -7.83
C MET A 5 28.15 -19.04 -6.92
N ILE A 6 29.38 -18.53 -6.82
CA ILE A 6 29.70 -17.32 -6.04
C ILE A 6 28.94 -16.11 -6.58
N PHE A 7 28.89 -15.94 -7.91
CA PHE A 7 28.14 -14.85 -8.54
C PHE A 7 26.64 -14.91 -8.21
N ILE A 8 26.04 -16.11 -8.26
CA ILE A 8 24.63 -16.33 -7.91
C ILE A 8 24.38 -15.97 -6.43
N MET A 9 25.25 -16.40 -5.51
CA MET A 9 25.09 -16.06 -4.08
C MET A 9 25.18 -14.56 -3.82
N ILE A 10 26.09 -13.85 -4.50
CA ILE A 10 26.21 -12.39 -4.38
C ILE A 10 24.92 -11.70 -4.84
N ILE A 11 24.32 -12.16 -5.95
CA ILE A 11 23.05 -11.61 -6.44
C ILE A 11 21.92 -11.85 -5.43
N ILE A 12 21.80 -13.07 -4.89
CA ILE A 12 20.79 -13.40 -3.88
C ILE A 12 20.98 -12.53 -2.64
N MET A 13 22.22 -12.36 -2.16
CA MET A 13 22.52 -11.52 -1.01
C MET A 13 22.12 -10.06 -1.25
N PHE A 14 22.37 -9.53 -2.44
CA PHE A 14 21.95 -8.18 -2.80
C PHE A 14 20.43 -8.02 -2.81
N ILE A 15 19.70 -9.00 -3.37
CA ILE A 15 18.23 -9.01 -3.35
C ILE A 15 17.72 -9.02 -1.91
N MET A 16 18.25 -9.90 -1.07
CA MET A 16 17.86 -10.00 0.35
C MET A 16 18.15 -8.70 1.11
N LEU A 17 19.27 -8.04 0.83
CA LEU A 17 19.63 -6.75 1.43
C LEU A 17 18.62 -5.65 1.07
N VAL A 18 18.27 -5.52 -0.22
CA VAL A 18 17.29 -4.54 -0.70
C VAL A 18 15.92 -4.77 -0.07
N VAL A 19 15.48 -6.04 0.00
CA VAL A 19 14.21 -6.41 0.64
C VAL A 19 14.22 -6.04 2.12
N THR A 20 15.31 -6.34 2.84
CA THR A 20 15.42 -6.07 4.28
C THR A 20 15.39 -4.57 4.57
N ILE A 21 16.11 -3.75 3.78
CA ILE A 21 16.08 -2.29 3.91
C ILE A 21 14.68 -1.73 3.64
N SER A 22 13.97 -2.26 2.64
CA SER A 22 12.60 -1.86 2.34
C SER A 22 11.64 -2.19 3.50
N LEU A 23 11.78 -3.38 4.11
CA LEU A 23 10.99 -3.78 5.27
C LEU A 23 11.28 -2.90 6.50
N LEU A 24 12.54 -2.58 6.79
CA LEU A 24 12.94 -1.69 7.89
C LEU A 24 12.39 -0.26 7.74
N LYS A 25 12.27 0.24 6.51
CA LYS A 25 11.72 1.58 6.23
C LYS A 25 10.20 1.67 6.39
N ARG A 26 9.47 0.56 6.59
CA ARG A 26 8.02 0.60 6.83
C ARG A 26 7.71 1.12 8.24
N LYS A 27 7.31 2.39 8.33
CA LYS A 27 6.75 3.00 9.55
C LYS A 27 5.47 2.26 9.96
N ASN A 28 5.49 1.61 11.14
CA ASN A 28 4.33 1.06 11.86
C ASN A 28 3.42 0.03 11.16
N TRP A 29 3.88 -0.68 10.12
CA TRP A 29 3.11 -1.75 9.43
C TRP A 29 1.72 -1.30 8.91
N LYS A 30 1.47 0.01 8.85
CA LYS A 30 0.21 0.59 8.37
C LYS A 30 0.07 0.34 6.87
N CYS A 31 -1.15 0.04 6.41
CA CYS A 31 -1.39 -0.09 4.98
C CYS A 31 -1.26 1.26 4.26
N PHE A 32 -1.65 2.35 4.91
CA PHE A 32 -1.58 3.73 4.41
C PHE A 32 -1.40 4.70 5.58
N TYR A 33 -0.77 5.83 5.32
CA TYR A 33 -0.77 6.95 6.27
C TYR A 33 -0.59 8.28 5.53
N ILE A 34 -0.97 9.35 6.20
CA ILE A 34 -0.77 10.72 5.72
C ILE A 34 0.13 11.43 6.73
N GLU A 35 1.18 12.06 6.23
CA GLU A 35 2.15 12.85 7.01
C GLU A 35 2.54 14.05 6.16
N ASP A 36 2.54 15.25 6.76
CA ASP A 36 2.85 16.52 6.08
C ASP A 36 2.09 16.71 4.75
N GLU A 37 0.79 16.43 4.74
CA GLU A 37 -0.07 16.53 3.55
C GLU A 37 0.39 15.67 2.36
N ILE A 38 1.13 14.59 2.63
CA ILE A 38 1.52 13.59 1.66
C ILE A 38 0.88 12.26 2.04
N LEU A 39 0.15 11.66 1.09
CA LEU A 39 -0.31 10.29 1.18
C LEU A 39 0.84 9.33 0.89
N TYR A 40 1.17 8.52 1.88
CA TYR A 40 2.15 7.45 1.77
C TYR A 40 1.44 6.12 1.58
N ILE A 41 1.82 5.41 0.52
CA ILE A 41 1.39 4.04 0.25
C ILE A 41 2.62 3.12 0.34
N PRO A 42 2.86 2.50 1.51
CA PRO A 42 3.94 1.56 1.73
C PRO A 42 3.94 0.40 0.71
N SER A 43 5.00 0.32 -0.07
CA SER A 43 5.30 -0.81 -0.95
C SER A 43 6.80 -1.11 -0.91
N LEU A 44 7.32 -2.01 -1.76
CA LEU A 44 8.77 -2.19 -1.92
C LEU A 44 9.49 -0.85 -2.10
N PHE A 45 8.89 0.03 -2.89
CA PHE A 45 9.24 1.45 -2.99
C PHE A 45 8.06 2.29 -2.50
N VAL A 46 8.25 3.05 -1.42
CA VAL A 46 7.16 3.85 -0.85
C VAL A 46 6.70 4.87 -1.89
N VAL A 47 5.42 4.81 -2.24
CA VAL A 47 4.82 5.79 -3.14
C VAL A 47 4.35 6.97 -2.31
N LYS A 48 4.81 8.17 -2.68
CA LYS A 48 4.47 9.44 -2.04
C LYS A 48 3.62 10.25 -2.99
N ILE A 49 2.47 10.73 -2.52
CA ILE A 49 1.51 11.48 -3.33
C ILE A 49 1.09 12.72 -2.53
N PRO A 50 1.42 13.94 -2.96
CA PRO A 50 0.88 15.15 -2.35
C PRO A 50 -0.65 15.14 -2.39
N LEU A 51 -1.31 15.47 -1.29
CA LEU A 51 -2.77 15.51 -1.26
C LEU A 51 -3.34 16.52 -2.26
N SER A 52 -2.60 17.61 -2.53
CA SER A 52 -2.91 18.62 -3.53
C SER A 52 -3.01 18.07 -4.96
N ASP A 53 -2.31 16.99 -5.28
CA ASP A 53 -2.31 16.37 -6.61
C ASP A 53 -3.46 15.38 -6.81
N ILE A 54 -4.16 15.02 -5.72
CA ILE A 54 -5.23 14.03 -5.74
C ILE A 54 -6.52 14.68 -6.27
N ARG A 55 -7.16 14.01 -7.22
CA ARG A 55 -8.50 14.36 -7.71
C ARG A 55 -9.58 13.62 -6.92
N ASN A 56 -9.46 12.30 -6.84
CA ASN A 56 -10.32 11.44 -6.03
C ASN A 56 -9.62 10.12 -5.71
N ILE A 57 -10.12 9.43 -4.69
CA ILE A 57 -9.63 8.11 -4.28
C ILE A 57 -10.77 7.10 -4.37
N GLU A 58 -10.53 5.96 -5.00
CA GLU A 58 -11.48 4.87 -5.06
C GLU A 58 -10.93 3.67 -4.30
N PHE A 59 -11.74 3.16 -3.38
CA PHE A 59 -11.46 1.92 -2.68
C PHE A 59 -12.34 0.82 -3.26
N LYS A 60 -11.76 -0.36 -3.47
CA LYS A 60 -12.49 -1.56 -3.86
C LYS A 60 -12.12 -2.72 -2.95
N THR A 61 -13.10 -3.38 -2.35
CA THR A 61 -12.88 -4.68 -1.69
C THR A 61 -13.16 -5.80 -2.69
N PHE A 62 -12.50 -6.94 -2.52
CA PHE A 62 -12.80 -8.13 -3.31
C PHE A 62 -12.35 -9.39 -2.56
N ARG A 63 -13.05 -10.49 -2.80
CA ARG A 63 -12.72 -11.81 -2.25
C ARG A 63 -11.82 -12.56 -3.22
N SER A 64 -10.71 -13.13 -2.72
CA SER A 64 -9.77 -13.95 -3.48
C SER A 64 -9.38 -15.18 -2.65
N ARG A 65 -9.63 -16.38 -3.20
CA ARG A 65 -9.21 -17.68 -2.64
C ARG A 65 -9.44 -17.83 -1.13
N GLY A 66 -10.64 -17.46 -0.67
CA GLY A 66 -11.05 -17.61 0.74
C GLY A 66 -10.68 -16.45 1.67
N SER A 67 -9.94 -15.46 1.19
CA SER A 67 -9.62 -14.23 1.96
C SER A 67 -10.09 -12.98 1.22
N TYR A 68 -10.15 -11.85 1.92
CA TYR A 68 -10.47 -10.55 1.35
C TYR A 68 -9.21 -9.72 1.11
N SER A 69 -9.30 -8.84 0.13
CA SER A 69 -8.27 -7.87 -0.18
C SER A 69 -8.90 -6.55 -0.59
N GLY A 70 -8.20 -5.48 -0.28
CA GLY A 70 -8.54 -4.14 -0.70
C GLY A 70 -7.68 -3.71 -1.89
N LYS A 71 -8.21 -2.79 -2.67
CA LYS A 71 -7.51 -2.06 -3.71
C LYS A 71 -7.77 -0.57 -3.50
N ILE A 72 -6.70 0.20 -3.42
CA ILE A 72 -6.75 1.66 -3.46
C ILE A 72 -6.37 2.12 -4.87
N MET A 73 -7.16 3.04 -5.41
CA MET A 73 -6.92 3.70 -6.68
C MET A 73 -6.92 5.20 -6.43
N VAL A 74 -5.76 5.83 -6.56
CA VAL A 74 -5.60 7.27 -6.43
C VAL A 74 -5.56 7.87 -7.81
N ASN A 75 -6.61 8.61 -8.17
CA ASN A 75 -6.69 9.34 -9.43
C ASN A 75 -6.11 10.73 -9.20
N LEU A 76 -5.07 11.07 -9.96
CA LEU A 76 -4.40 12.36 -9.86
C LEU A 76 -5.00 13.36 -10.85
N LYS A 77 -4.83 14.65 -10.56
CA LYS A 77 -5.31 15.76 -11.41
C LYS A 77 -4.71 15.72 -12.82
N ASN A 78 -3.49 15.21 -12.97
CA ASN A 78 -2.80 15.03 -14.25
C ASN A 78 -3.23 13.75 -15.03
N ALA A 79 -4.41 13.18 -14.72
CA ALA A 79 -4.94 11.95 -15.31
C ALA A 79 -4.14 10.66 -15.05
N LYS A 80 -3.05 10.72 -14.28
CA LYS A 80 -2.32 9.53 -13.84
C LYS A 80 -3.10 8.80 -12.75
N VAL A 81 -3.08 7.47 -12.79
CA VAL A 81 -3.78 6.61 -11.82
C VAL A 81 -2.79 5.70 -11.11
N ILE A 82 -2.75 5.78 -9.78
CA ILE A 82 -1.90 4.92 -8.94
C ILE A 82 -2.77 3.85 -8.29
N LYS A 83 -2.48 2.57 -8.60
CA LYS A 83 -3.26 1.42 -8.10
C LYS A 83 -2.39 0.56 -7.19
N ARG A 84 -2.91 0.23 -6.00
CA ARG A 84 -2.23 -0.67 -5.05
C ARG A 84 -3.21 -1.61 -4.36
N TYR A 85 -2.75 -2.83 -4.13
CA TYR A 85 -3.47 -3.85 -3.37
C TYR A 85 -2.99 -3.83 -1.92
N PHE A 86 -3.90 -4.11 -1.00
CA PHE A 86 -3.65 -4.19 0.44
C PHE A 86 -4.56 -5.23 1.08
N GLN A 87 -4.27 -5.60 2.31
CA GLN A 87 -5.08 -6.54 3.09
C GLN A 87 -5.46 -5.91 4.42
N THR A 88 -4.56 -5.99 5.39
CA THR A 88 -4.74 -5.37 6.72
C THR A 88 -3.36 -5.12 7.33
N SER A 89 -3.27 -4.17 8.27
CA SER A 89 -2.05 -3.97 9.06
C SER A 89 -1.89 -5.02 10.17
N GLN A 90 -2.90 -5.87 10.41
CA GLN A 90 -2.89 -6.90 11.44
C GLN A 90 -2.34 -8.24 10.91
N VAL A 91 -1.66 -9.00 11.75
CA VAL A 91 -1.21 -10.35 11.41
C VAL A 91 -2.41 -11.28 11.50
N ALA A 92 -2.89 -11.79 10.35
CA ALA A 92 -4.03 -12.70 10.27
C ALA A 92 -3.82 -13.76 9.18
N PHE A 93 -4.20 -15.01 9.46
CA PHE A 93 -4.18 -16.10 8.49
C PHE A 93 -5.28 -15.97 7.43
N PHE A 94 -6.45 -15.47 7.83
CA PHE A 94 -7.57 -15.18 6.94
C PHE A 94 -8.06 -13.77 7.19
N VAL A 95 -7.97 -12.93 6.16
CA VAL A 95 -8.46 -11.55 6.21
C VAL A 95 -9.94 -11.54 5.81
N SER A 96 -10.79 -10.96 6.66
CA SER A 96 -12.22 -10.76 6.38
C SER A 96 -12.47 -9.41 5.70
N GLU A 97 -13.65 -9.24 5.08
CA GLU A 97 -14.05 -7.97 4.46
C GLU A 97 -14.01 -6.81 5.47
N GLN A 98 -14.50 -7.06 6.70
CA GLN A 98 -14.54 -6.08 7.77
C GLN A 98 -13.14 -5.58 8.17
N MET A 99 -12.13 -6.45 8.16
CA MET A 99 -10.75 -6.05 8.44
C MET A 99 -10.19 -5.12 7.36
N VAL A 100 -10.55 -5.35 6.09
CA VAL A 100 -10.16 -4.47 4.98
C VAL A 100 -10.89 -3.13 5.07
N LEU A 101 -12.20 -3.15 5.37
CA LEU A 101 -13.00 -1.95 5.55
C LEU A 101 -12.51 -1.09 6.72
N ALA A 102 -12.16 -1.71 7.85
CA ALA A 102 -11.57 -1.01 8.99
C ALA A 102 -10.27 -0.29 8.62
N GLU A 103 -9.46 -0.87 7.72
CA GLU A 103 -8.23 -0.24 7.25
C GLU A 103 -8.51 0.99 6.36
N ILE A 104 -9.56 0.94 5.54
CA ILE A 104 -10.04 2.07 4.74
C ILE A 104 -10.57 3.17 5.67
N GLU A 105 -11.38 2.79 6.66
CA GLU A 105 -11.98 3.69 7.63
C GLU A 105 -10.94 4.51 8.40
N LYS A 106 -9.76 3.95 8.72
CA LYS A 106 -8.65 4.73 9.31
C LYS A 106 -8.24 5.96 8.50
N LEU A 107 -8.37 5.91 7.16
CA LEU A 107 -8.00 7.02 6.28
C LEU A 107 -9.15 8.02 6.10
N THR A 108 -10.40 7.56 6.22
CA THR A 108 -11.59 8.37 5.90
C THR A 108 -11.71 9.70 6.67
N PRO A 109 -11.38 9.82 7.98
CA PRO A 109 -11.43 11.12 8.68
C PRO A 109 -10.48 12.14 8.07
N ILE A 110 -9.30 11.69 7.63
CA ILE A 110 -8.29 12.56 7.04
C ILE A 110 -8.75 13.00 5.65
N LEU A 111 -9.29 12.10 4.84
CA LEU A 111 -9.83 12.44 3.53
C LEU A 111 -10.96 13.48 3.64
N LYS A 112 -11.84 13.32 4.65
CA LYS A 112 -12.88 14.33 4.96
C LYS A 112 -12.28 15.67 5.38
N LYS A 113 -11.27 15.67 6.24
CA LYS A 113 -10.58 16.89 6.70
C LYS A 113 -10.02 17.71 5.54
N TYR A 114 -9.44 17.06 4.53
CA TYR A 114 -8.85 17.72 3.36
C TYR A 114 -9.80 17.81 2.16
N TYR A 115 -11.10 17.53 2.35
CA TYR A 115 -12.12 17.57 1.29
C TYR A 115 -11.76 16.74 0.05
N ILE A 116 -11.04 15.62 0.25
CA ILE A 116 -10.65 14.72 -0.84
C ILE A 116 -11.83 13.79 -1.14
N PRO A 117 -12.40 13.83 -2.36
CA PRO A 117 -13.49 12.94 -2.72
C PRO A 117 -13.04 11.48 -2.69
N TYR A 118 -13.84 10.61 -2.08
CA TYR A 118 -13.56 9.18 -2.07
C TYR A 118 -14.81 8.31 -2.22
N THR A 119 -14.64 7.13 -2.81
CA THR A 119 -15.70 6.13 -2.95
C THR A 119 -15.22 4.78 -2.41
N ILE A 120 -16.15 4.00 -1.87
CA ILE A 120 -15.87 2.64 -1.36
C ILE A 120 -16.83 1.69 -2.07
N ASN A 121 -16.28 0.89 -2.98
CA ASN A 121 -17.01 -0.12 -3.74
C ASN A 121 -16.75 -1.50 -3.13
N LYS A 122 -17.81 -2.27 -2.92
CA LYS A 122 -17.72 -3.62 -2.38
C LYS A 122 -17.51 -4.68 -3.45
#